data_AF-A0A804JXR6-F1
#
_entry.id   AF-A0A804JXR6-F1
#
_cell.length_a   1.000
_cell.length_b   1.000
_cell.length_c   1.000
_cell.angle_alpha   90.00
_cell.angle_beta   90.00
_cell.angle_gamma   90.00
#
_symmetry.space_group_name_H-M   'P 1'
#
loop_
_entity.id
_entity.type
_entity.pdbx_description
1 polymer ?
#
loop_
_entity_poly.entity_id
_entity_poly.type
_entity_poly.pdbx_seq_one_letter_code
_entity_poly.pdbx_strand_id
1 'polypeptide(L)'
;MASECDGFSDYMVLRPDKAGVSDLFRLLYSSKVAENESVDCPVDTQINERRRRWAIFISLLLQKTFLLWRKPMAWLGSALEFWLNLLMDNHGFVSLLCNIFTGKVAYPQKESSAYRSCIGQMDTREELDARIQPSDGKYHAALSIMAAKLAYENESCIQNIVTNHWNMEYLGFYDGWNDYQEQYSSEAFVFNDKAADTELIVVAFRGTEPFDAVQWCADFDFSWYEIPNVGKVHGGFMKELGLQKKLGFPKDLPQSRDRPSYAYYDLREKLREVLRHKEKAKFLVTGHSLGGALAILFPSILALHGEEWLLGRLEGVYTFGQPRVGDVKFGEFVEQHLDKPKKRYFRYVYCNDIVPRVPYDDSALLFKHFGTCIYFNSLYKGKVVKEEPNKNYFSLWTVIPKYMNAWWEFIRSFLIGHVIGQDYKEGWFMTSMRLLALVAPGLTPHTPQDYVNCTRLGASPPSNKLE
;
A
#
# COMPACT_ATOMS: atom_id res chain seq x y z
N MET A 1 28.97 -9.59 16.76
CA MET A 1 28.14 -9.36 17.95
C MET A 1 26.71 -9.56 17.51
N ALA A 2 26.08 -10.63 17.98
CA ALA A 2 24.67 -10.92 17.73
C ALA A 2 23.83 -9.75 18.25
N SER A 3 22.86 -9.27 17.48
CA SER A 3 21.92 -8.26 17.96
C SER A 3 21.01 -8.88 19.00
N GLU A 4 21.36 -8.77 20.28
CA GLU A 4 20.45 -8.94 21.43
C GLU A 4 19.38 -7.83 21.49
N CYS A 5 18.92 -7.33 20.35
CA CYS A 5 18.01 -6.21 20.25
C CYS A 5 16.97 -6.55 19.20
N ASP A 6 15.97 -7.30 19.63
CA ASP A 6 14.61 -7.31 19.10
C ASP A 6 13.86 -8.25 20.05
N GLY A 7 12.80 -7.80 20.74
CA GLY A 7 12.07 -8.58 21.76
C GLY A 7 11.33 -9.83 21.24
N PHE A 8 11.78 -10.41 20.13
CA PHE A 8 11.22 -11.55 19.43
C PHE A 8 12.13 -12.77 19.58
N SER A 9 11.56 -13.89 20.01
CA SER A 9 12.29 -15.15 20.20
C SER A 9 12.50 -15.94 18.90
N ASP A 10 11.68 -15.70 17.87
CA ASP A 10 11.82 -16.28 16.53
C ASP A 10 11.64 -15.19 15.47
N TYR A 11 12.59 -15.09 14.54
CA TYR A 11 12.62 -14.06 13.51
C TYR A 11 13.51 -14.48 12.34
N MET A 12 13.34 -13.80 11.20
CA MET A 12 14.27 -13.85 10.08
C MET A 12 14.36 -12.48 9.45
N VAL A 13 15.53 -11.86 9.49
CA VAL A 13 15.79 -10.53 8.95
C VAL A 13 16.82 -10.62 7.84
N LEU A 14 16.45 -10.16 6.64
CA LEU A 14 17.33 -10.11 5.49
C LEU A 14 18.25 -8.89 5.59
N ARG A 15 19.54 -9.12 5.35
CA ARG A 15 20.63 -8.13 5.49
C ARG A 15 21.32 -7.90 4.15
N PRO A 16 20.68 -7.20 3.19
CA PRO A 16 21.29 -6.92 1.89
C PRO A 16 22.56 -6.08 2.01
N ASP A 17 22.71 -5.32 3.11
CA ASP A 17 23.88 -4.52 3.48
C ASP A 17 25.12 -5.38 3.78
N LYS A 18 24.92 -6.55 4.40
CA LYS A 18 26.00 -7.48 4.77
C LYS A 18 26.24 -8.57 3.74
N ALA A 19 25.26 -8.85 2.89
CA ALA A 19 25.33 -9.93 1.92
C ALA A 19 26.48 -9.75 0.90
N GLY A 20 27.48 -10.64 0.89
CA GLY A 20 28.38 -10.78 -0.25
C GLY A 20 27.70 -11.43 -1.45
N VAL A 21 28.32 -11.37 -2.63
CA VAL A 21 27.83 -12.11 -3.82
C VAL A 21 27.84 -13.62 -3.55
N SER A 22 28.90 -14.12 -2.89
CA SER A 22 29.01 -15.52 -2.48
C SER A 22 27.89 -15.95 -1.52
N ASP A 23 27.52 -15.09 -0.58
CA ASP A 23 26.49 -15.37 0.43
C ASP A 23 25.11 -15.49 -0.21
N LEU A 24 24.82 -14.66 -1.19
CA LEU A 24 23.61 -14.79 -2.02
C LEU A 24 23.53 -16.16 -2.68
N PHE A 25 24.55 -16.56 -3.44
CA PHE A 25 24.54 -17.85 -4.13
C PHE A 25 24.53 -19.04 -3.16
N ARG A 26 25.10 -18.90 -1.94
CA ARG A 26 25.07 -19.93 -0.90
C ARG A 26 23.66 -20.34 -0.51
N LEU A 27 22.68 -19.43 -0.58
CA LEU A 27 21.27 -19.75 -0.30
C LEU A 27 20.71 -20.80 -1.28
N LEU A 28 21.19 -20.84 -2.53
CA LEU A 28 20.65 -21.76 -3.54
C LEU A 28 21.00 -23.23 -3.27
N TYR A 29 22.05 -23.50 -2.49
CA TYR A 29 22.52 -24.87 -2.24
C TYR A 29 22.66 -25.24 -0.74
N SER A 30 22.92 -24.31 0.18
CA SER A 30 22.95 -24.57 1.64
C SER A 30 21.58 -24.42 2.31
N SER A 31 21.17 -25.38 3.15
CA SER A 31 19.97 -25.26 4.00
C SER A 31 20.22 -24.47 5.29
N LYS A 32 21.47 -24.32 5.70
CA LYS A 32 21.86 -23.62 6.93
C LYS A 32 21.89 -22.11 6.71
N VAL A 33 20.74 -21.47 6.91
CA VAL A 33 20.59 -20.02 6.68
C VAL A 33 21.17 -19.19 7.82
N ALA A 34 21.22 -19.71 9.05
CA ALA A 34 21.87 -19.04 10.19
C ALA A 34 23.39 -18.86 10.01
N GLU A 35 24.03 -19.66 9.16
CA GLU A 35 25.46 -19.52 8.82
C GLU A 35 25.71 -18.51 7.68
N ASN A 36 24.66 -17.82 7.19
CA ASN A 36 24.72 -16.92 6.05
C ASN A 36 24.64 -15.46 6.50
N GLU A 37 25.66 -14.65 6.18
CA GLU A 37 25.71 -13.24 6.63
C GLU A 37 24.58 -12.36 6.07
N SER A 38 23.92 -12.81 5.00
CA SER A 38 22.76 -12.13 4.41
C SER A 38 21.45 -12.36 5.15
N VAL A 39 21.42 -13.25 6.16
CA VAL A 39 20.23 -13.61 6.93
C VAL A 39 20.55 -13.59 8.42
N ASP A 40 19.91 -12.69 9.16
CA ASP A 40 19.95 -12.63 10.61
C ASP A 40 18.75 -13.40 11.18
N CYS A 41 19.01 -14.43 11.97
CA CYS A 41 18.00 -15.32 12.53
C CYS A 41 18.56 -16.08 13.74
N PRO A 42 17.72 -16.73 14.57
CA PRO A 42 18.19 -17.55 15.68
C PRO A 42 19.22 -18.60 15.27
N VAL A 43 20.14 -18.90 16.19
CA VAL A 43 21.19 -19.92 15.99
C VAL A 43 20.54 -21.25 15.63
N ASP A 44 21.17 -21.99 14.70
CA ASP A 44 20.70 -23.27 14.15
C ASP A 44 19.45 -23.23 13.25
N THR A 45 18.98 -22.05 12.84
CA THR A 45 17.88 -21.94 11.85
C THR A 45 18.26 -22.58 10.51
N GLN A 46 17.46 -23.55 10.07
CA GLN A 46 17.61 -24.25 8.79
C GLN A 46 16.35 -24.16 7.93
N ILE A 47 16.55 -23.93 6.63
CA ILE A 47 15.48 -23.91 5.63
C ILE A 47 15.77 -24.99 4.59
N ASN A 48 15.19 -26.17 4.81
CA ASN A 48 15.40 -27.33 3.94
C ASN A 48 14.74 -27.16 2.57
N GLU A 49 13.61 -26.46 2.52
CA GLU A 49 12.85 -26.26 1.28
C GLU A 49 13.60 -25.36 0.29
N ARG A 50 13.99 -25.93 -0.86
CA ARG A 50 14.72 -25.21 -1.91
C ARG A 50 13.97 -23.98 -2.44
N ARG A 51 12.63 -24.05 -2.53
CA ARG A 51 11.80 -22.93 -3.00
C ARG A 51 11.84 -21.74 -2.04
N ARG A 52 11.78 -21.97 -0.72
CA ARG A 52 11.94 -20.91 0.29
C ARG A 52 13.27 -20.19 0.14
N ARG A 53 14.35 -20.96 0.04
CA ARG A 53 15.70 -20.40 -0.13
C ARG A 53 15.84 -19.64 -1.45
N TRP A 54 15.22 -20.12 -2.52
CA TRP A 54 15.16 -19.40 -3.79
C TRP A 54 14.39 -18.08 -3.66
N ALA A 55 13.26 -18.05 -2.94
CA ALA A 55 12.53 -16.81 -2.68
C ALA A 55 13.37 -15.79 -1.88
N ILE A 56 14.09 -16.25 -0.84
CA ILE A 56 15.02 -15.40 -0.06
C ILE A 56 16.15 -14.87 -0.96
N PHE A 57 16.72 -15.72 -1.82
CA PHE A 57 17.73 -15.32 -2.80
C PHE A 57 17.21 -14.22 -3.73
N ILE A 58 16.01 -14.41 -4.31
CA ILE A 58 15.40 -13.42 -5.21
C ILE A 58 15.11 -12.12 -4.47
N SER A 59 14.60 -12.19 -3.24
CA SER A 59 14.37 -11.02 -2.38
C SER A 59 15.67 -10.22 -2.17
N LEU A 60 16.75 -10.87 -1.72
CA LEU A 60 18.05 -10.22 -1.50
C LEU A 60 18.66 -9.68 -2.81
N LEU A 61 18.50 -10.40 -3.92
CA LEU A 61 18.97 -9.96 -5.23
C LEU A 61 18.24 -8.68 -5.67
N LEU A 62 16.91 -8.67 -5.58
CA LEU A 62 16.09 -7.50 -5.91
C LEU A 62 16.45 -6.32 -5.00
N GLN A 63 16.53 -6.52 -3.68
CA GLN A 63 16.92 -5.47 -2.73
C GLN A 63 18.30 -4.87 -3.09
N LYS A 64 19.31 -5.70 -3.39
CA LYS A 64 20.61 -5.20 -3.85
C LYS A 64 20.52 -4.44 -5.17
N THR A 65 19.73 -4.93 -6.12
CA THR A 65 19.53 -4.23 -7.40
C THR A 65 18.86 -2.87 -7.18
N PHE A 66 17.79 -2.78 -6.41
CA PHE A 66 17.13 -1.51 -6.11
C PHE A 66 18.06 -0.54 -5.38
N LEU A 67 18.80 -1.00 -4.36
CA LEU A 67 19.76 -0.16 -3.64
C LEU A 67 20.88 0.36 -4.56
N LEU A 68 21.36 -0.45 -5.51
CA LEU A 68 22.33 -0.03 -6.52
C LEU A 68 21.77 1.08 -7.44
N TRP A 69 20.50 0.97 -7.81
CA TRP A 69 19.81 1.90 -8.71
C TRP A 69 19.06 3.02 -7.98
N ARG A 70 19.21 3.15 -6.65
CA ARG A 70 18.49 4.13 -5.81
C ARG A 70 18.57 5.55 -6.34
N LYS A 71 19.79 6.06 -6.57
CA LYS A 71 20.00 7.44 -7.06
C LYS A 71 19.49 7.63 -8.51
N PRO A 72 19.82 6.75 -9.47
CA PRO A 72 19.25 6.82 -10.82
C PRO A 72 17.72 6.80 -10.85
N MET A 73 17.08 5.92 -10.08
CA MET A 73 15.63 5.83 -10.02
C MET A 73 15.01 7.10 -9.44
N ALA A 74 15.52 7.61 -8.31
CA ALA A 74 15.03 8.84 -7.70
C ALA A 74 15.16 10.05 -8.64
N TRP A 75 16.27 10.15 -9.37
CA TRP A 75 16.48 11.19 -10.37
C TRP A 75 15.48 11.06 -11.54
N LEU A 76 15.30 9.85 -12.07
CA LEU A 76 14.35 9.58 -13.15
C LEU A 76 12.92 9.91 -12.73
N GLY A 77 12.52 9.51 -11.53
CA GLY A 77 11.21 9.82 -10.95
C GLY A 77 11.00 11.33 -10.82
N SER A 78 11.94 12.03 -10.20
CA SER A 78 11.88 13.50 -10.07
C SER A 78 11.82 14.21 -11.43
N ALA A 79 12.57 13.75 -12.43
CA ALA A 79 12.55 14.32 -13.77
C ALA A 79 11.22 14.06 -14.49
N LEU A 80 10.69 12.84 -14.36
CA LEU A 80 9.41 12.46 -14.94
C LEU A 80 8.26 13.25 -14.30
N GLU A 81 8.21 13.35 -12.97
CA GLU A 81 7.18 14.13 -12.26
C GLU A 81 7.26 15.60 -12.62
N PHE A 82 8.46 16.18 -12.65
CA PHE A 82 8.64 17.56 -13.09
C PHE A 82 8.12 17.76 -14.51
N TRP A 83 8.45 16.85 -15.43
CA TRP A 83 8.00 16.90 -16.81
C TRP A 83 6.47 16.79 -16.95
N LEU A 84 5.85 15.85 -16.23
CA LEU A 84 4.40 15.67 -16.23
C LEU A 84 3.68 16.91 -15.71
N ASN A 85 4.15 17.50 -14.60
CA ASN A 85 3.57 18.72 -14.05
C ASN A 85 3.83 19.93 -14.95
N LEU A 86 5.02 20.04 -15.58
CA LEU A 86 5.30 21.10 -16.54
C LEU A 86 4.34 21.05 -17.73
N LEU A 87 4.03 19.85 -18.24
CA LEU A 87 3.03 19.68 -19.29
C LEU A 87 1.63 20.06 -18.80
N MET A 88 1.26 19.65 -17.59
CA MET A 88 -0.05 19.94 -17.00
C MET A 88 -0.28 21.44 -16.80
N ASP A 89 0.65 22.13 -16.16
CA ASP A 89 0.59 23.58 -15.85
C ASP A 89 0.60 24.44 -17.12
N ASN A 90 1.08 23.91 -18.24
CA ASN A 90 1.10 24.59 -19.53
C ASN A 90 0.03 24.07 -20.51
N HIS A 91 -0.95 23.28 -20.05
CA HIS A 91 -2.06 22.76 -20.86
C HIS A 91 -1.64 21.86 -22.04
N GLY A 92 -0.58 21.08 -21.84
CA GLY A 92 -0.08 20.07 -22.79
C GLY A 92 1.10 20.54 -23.65
N PHE A 93 1.65 19.61 -24.42
CA PHE A 93 2.93 19.79 -25.12
C PHE A 93 2.92 20.93 -26.15
N VAL A 94 1.86 21.04 -26.95
CA VAL A 94 1.76 22.10 -27.97
C VAL A 94 1.73 23.49 -27.33
N SER A 95 0.93 23.65 -26.28
CA SER A 95 0.81 24.90 -25.54
C SER A 95 2.11 25.24 -24.80
N LEU A 96 2.79 24.24 -24.22
CA LEU A 96 4.13 24.42 -23.64
C LEU A 96 5.14 24.98 -24.67
N LEU A 97 5.17 24.45 -25.90
CA LEU A 97 6.04 25.00 -26.95
C LEU A 97 5.72 26.46 -27.26
N CYS A 98 4.44 26.83 -27.35
CA CYS A 98 4.02 28.23 -27.52
C CYS A 98 4.43 29.11 -26.33
N ASN A 99 4.31 28.62 -25.10
CA ASN A 99 4.69 29.33 -23.90
C ASN A 99 6.21 29.56 -23.81
N ILE A 100 7.02 28.61 -24.31
CA ILE A 100 8.48 28.78 -24.44
C ILE A 100 8.82 29.94 -25.37
N PHE A 101 8.21 30.00 -26.57
CA PHE A 101 8.47 31.11 -27.51
C PHE A 101 7.96 32.46 -27.03
N THR A 102 6.90 32.49 -26.21
CA THR A 102 6.31 33.73 -25.67
C THR A 102 6.87 34.14 -24.31
N GLY A 103 7.75 33.35 -23.70
CA GLY A 103 8.32 33.61 -22.37
C GLY A 103 7.32 33.48 -21.22
N LYS A 104 6.24 32.72 -21.40
CA LYS A 104 5.12 32.56 -20.44
C LYS A 104 5.05 31.16 -19.82
N VAL A 105 6.16 30.45 -19.77
CA VAL A 105 6.20 29.08 -19.21
C VAL A 105 5.83 29.12 -17.73
N ALA A 106 4.78 28.39 -17.37
CA ALA A 106 4.45 28.12 -15.98
C ALA A 106 5.36 27.00 -15.46
N TYR A 107 6.14 27.28 -14.42
CA TYR A 107 7.05 26.30 -13.83
C TYR A 107 6.41 25.63 -12.61
N PRO A 108 6.37 24.29 -12.57
CA PRO A 108 5.67 23.57 -11.51
C PRO A 108 6.40 23.75 -10.16
N GLN A 109 5.63 24.02 -9.12
CA GLN A 109 6.11 24.18 -7.74
C GLN A 109 5.72 22.95 -6.93
N LYS A 110 6.68 22.22 -6.37
CA LYS A 110 6.43 20.90 -5.73
C LYS A 110 5.50 20.98 -4.52
N GLU A 111 5.57 22.08 -3.79
CA GLU A 111 4.80 22.33 -2.57
C GLU A 111 3.40 22.90 -2.87
N SER A 112 3.07 23.14 -4.14
CA SER A 112 1.77 23.67 -4.57
C SER A 112 0.67 22.61 -4.48
N SER A 113 -0.54 23.05 -4.16
CA SER A 113 -1.75 22.22 -4.23
C SER A 113 -2.11 21.77 -5.64
N ALA A 114 -1.52 22.36 -6.68
CA ALA A 114 -1.69 21.94 -8.08
C ALA A 114 -0.66 20.88 -8.53
N TYR A 115 0.44 20.69 -7.79
CA TYR A 115 1.43 19.68 -8.15
C TYR A 115 0.85 18.28 -7.92
N ARG A 116 1.11 17.37 -8.85
CA ARG A 116 0.63 15.98 -8.82
C ARG A 116 1.79 14.99 -8.84
N SER A 117 1.71 13.96 -8.03
CA SER A 117 2.63 12.80 -8.08
C SER A 117 2.51 12.05 -9.42
N CYS A 118 3.46 11.16 -9.73
CA CYS A 118 3.31 10.23 -10.85
C CYS A 118 1.98 9.46 -10.80
N ILE A 119 1.54 9.07 -9.59
CA ILE A 119 0.29 8.31 -9.40
C ILE A 119 -0.93 9.19 -9.65
N GLY A 120 -0.93 10.43 -9.15
CA GLY A 120 -1.99 11.42 -9.43
C GLY A 120 -2.12 11.76 -10.90
N GLN A 121 -1.01 11.75 -11.65
CA GLN A 121 -1.02 11.94 -13.11
C GLN A 121 -1.58 10.75 -13.89
N MET A 122 -1.60 9.54 -13.30
CA MET A 122 -2.27 8.39 -13.93
C MET A 122 -3.79 8.52 -13.81
N ASP A 123 -4.30 9.00 -12.68
CA ASP A 123 -5.73 9.23 -12.45
C ASP A 123 -6.00 10.61 -11.85
N THR A 124 -6.27 11.58 -12.73
CA THR A 124 -6.48 12.99 -12.42
C THR A 124 -7.84 13.31 -11.79
N ARG A 125 -8.67 12.31 -11.45
CA ARG A 125 -9.99 12.56 -10.88
C ARG A 125 -9.87 12.92 -9.40
N GLU A 126 -10.30 14.11 -9.03
CA GLU A 126 -10.24 14.57 -7.63
C GLU A 126 -11.60 14.42 -6.94
N GLU A 127 -12.68 14.61 -7.68
CA GLU A 127 -14.04 14.58 -7.15
C GLU A 127 -14.49 13.17 -6.75
N LEU A 128 -15.22 13.09 -5.64
CA LEU A 128 -15.99 11.90 -5.28
C LEU A 128 -17.11 11.67 -6.31
N ASP A 129 -17.51 10.42 -6.49
CA ASP A 129 -18.62 10.11 -7.41
C ASP A 129 -19.94 10.54 -6.78
N ALA A 130 -20.54 11.60 -7.30
CA ALA A 130 -21.80 12.17 -6.78
C ALA A 130 -22.99 11.18 -6.78
N ARG A 131 -22.88 10.04 -7.47
CA ARG A 131 -23.91 8.99 -7.45
C ARG A 131 -23.76 8.02 -6.27
N ILE A 132 -22.68 8.15 -5.49
CA ILE A 132 -22.41 7.32 -4.32
C ILE A 132 -22.59 8.19 -3.06
N GLN A 133 -23.74 8.05 -2.44
CA GLN A 133 -24.13 8.82 -1.26
C GLN A 133 -23.63 8.16 0.03
N PRO A 134 -23.44 8.91 1.13
CA PRO A 134 -22.99 8.36 2.41
C PRO A 134 -23.82 7.18 2.95
N SER A 135 -25.10 7.12 2.60
CA SER A 135 -26.01 6.03 2.95
C SER A 135 -25.81 4.75 2.13
N ASP A 136 -25.07 4.80 1.02
CA ASP A 136 -24.87 3.65 0.15
C ASP A 136 -23.88 2.66 0.76
N GLY A 137 -24.18 1.37 0.70
CA GLY A 137 -23.30 0.31 1.23
C GLY A 137 -21.91 0.25 0.57
N LYS A 138 -21.69 0.91 -0.56
CA LYS A 138 -20.38 1.02 -1.24
C LYS A 138 -19.63 2.32 -0.93
N TYR A 139 -20.23 3.24 -0.17
CA TYR A 139 -19.67 4.57 0.10
C TYR A 139 -18.29 4.48 0.76
N HIS A 140 -18.17 3.70 1.83
CA HIS A 140 -16.89 3.54 2.53
C HIS A 140 -15.79 3.05 1.59
N ALA A 141 -16.06 2.02 0.77
CA ALA A 141 -15.08 1.54 -0.20
C ALA A 141 -14.69 2.61 -1.24
N ALA A 142 -15.67 3.38 -1.74
CA ALA A 142 -15.42 4.45 -2.72
C ALA A 142 -14.61 5.62 -2.12
N LEU A 143 -14.95 6.06 -0.91
CA LEU A 143 -14.19 7.08 -0.18
C LEU A 143 -12.77 6.57 0.14
N SER A 144 -12.66 5.32 0.59
CA SER A 144 -11.39 4.69 0.95
C SER A 144 -10.39 4.63 -0.20
N ILE A 145 -10.82 4.29 -1.42
CA ILE A 145 -9.89 4.28 -2.57
C ILE A 145 -9.49 5.71 -3.00
N MET A 146 -10.42 6.66 -2.94
CA MET A 146 -10.09 8.05 -3.26
C MET A 146 -9.07 8.61 -2.26
N ALA A 147 -9.24 8.31 -0.96
CA ALA A 147 -8.29 8.66 0.08
C ALA A 147 -6.93 7.93 -0.08
N ALA A 148 -6.94 6.62 -0.36
CA ALA A 148 -5.71 5.86 -0.59
C ALA A 148 -4.94 6.34 -1.83
N LYS A 149 -5.64 6.80 -2.87
CA LYS A 149 -5.03 7.46 -4.03
C LYS A 149 -4.45 8.83 -3.67
N LEU A 150 -5.22 9.63 -2.93
CA LEU A 150 -4.81 10.98 -2.52
C LEU A 150 -3.59 10.97 -1.60
N ALA A 151 -3.36 9.88 -0.85
CA ALA A 151 -2.21 9.73 0.04
C ALA A 151 -0.85 9.81 -0.67
N TYR A 152 -0.79 9.67 -2.00
CA TYR A 152 0.44 9.84 -2.79
C TYR A 152 0.80 11.30 -3.07
N GLU A 153 -0.12 12.24 -2.82
CA GLU A 153 0.07 13.65 -3.12
C GLU A 153 0.74 14.41 -1.98
N ASN A 154 1.29 15.59 -2.27
CA ASN A 154 1.85 16.45 -1.23
C ASN A 154 0.76 17.00 -0.28
N GLU A 155 1.16 17.42 0.92
CA GLU A 155 0.24 17.91 1.95
C GLU A 155 -0.69 19.05 1.47
N SER A 156 -0.16 20.03 0.72
CA SER A 156 -0.96 21.14 0.20
C SER A 156 -2.07 20.68 -0.75
N CYS A 157 -1.77 19.69 -1.60
CA CYS A 157 -2.73 19.06 -2.50
C CYS A 157 -3.80 18.30 -1.70
N ILE A 158 -3.37 17.47 -0.73
CA ILE A 158 -4.26 16.72 0.16
C ILE A 158 -5.23 17.67 0.87
N GLN A 159 -4.70 18.70 1.54
CA GLN A 159 -5.51 19.65 2.29
C GLN A 159 -6.51 20.38 1.39
N ASN A 160 -6.08 20.80 0.19
CA ASN A 160 -6.97 21.45 -0.78
C ASN A 160 -8.11 20.53 -1.22
N ILE A 161 -7.81 19.28 -1.60
CA ILE A 161 -8.82 18.34 -2.08
C ILE A 161 -9.81 17.99 -0.96
N VAL A 162 -9.31 17.64 0.24
CA VAL A 162 -10.17 17.30 1.38
C VAL A 162 -11.08 18.48 1.76
N THR A 163 -10.54 19.70 1.83
CA THR A 163 -11.27 20.87 2.31
C THR A 163 -12.20 21.46 1.25
N ASN A 164 -11.68 21.67 0.03
CA ASN A 164 -12.35 22.50 -0.98
C ASN A 164 -13.13 21.67 -2.01
N HIS A 165 -12.71 20.42 -2.26
CA HIS A 165 -13.40 19.55 -3.24
C HIS A 165 -14.36 18.60 -2.52
N TRP A 166 -13.91 17.94 -1.45
CA TRP A 166 -14.74 16.98 -0.72
C TRP A 166 -15.60 17.64 0.37
N ASN A 167 -15.34 18.91 0.70
CA ASN A 167 -16.01 19.64 1.79
C ASN A 167 -15.93 18.90 3.15
N MET A 168 -14.77 18.30 3.41
CA MET A 168 -14.43 17.55 4.62
C MET A 168 -13.40 18.30 5.45
N GLU A 169 -13.19 17.88 6.69
CA GLU A 169 -12.25 18.53 7.59
C GLU A 169 -10.90 17.81 7.57
N TYR A 170 -9.88 18.48 7.06
CA TYR A 170 -8.50 18.02 7.15
C TYR A 170 -7.98 18.07 8.59
N LEU A 171 -7.40 16.97 9.09
CA LEU A 171 -6.95 16.84 10.48
C LEU A 171 -5.44 16.75 10.67
N GLY A 172 -4.69 16.39 9.63
CA GLY A 172 -3.22 16.41 9.64
C GLY A 172 -2.57 15.42 8.68
N PHE A 173 -1.29 15.66 8.42
CA PHE A 173 -0.37 14.81 7.67
C PHE A 173 0.74 14.33 8.62
N TYR A 174 1.15 13.09 8.43
CA TYR A 174 2.07 12.37 9.30
C TYR A 174 3.14 11.73 8.45
N ASP A 175 4.39 11.92 8.83
CA ASP A 175 5.52 11.26 8.20
C ASP A 175 6.34 10.57 9.30
N GLY A 176 6.30 9.23 9.28
CA GLY A 176 6.89 8.38 10.31
C GLY A 176 8.35 8.05 10.04
N TRP A 177 9.15 8.08 11.10
CA TRP A 177 10.55 7.66 11.11
C TRP A 177 10.68 6.13 11.04
N ASN A 178 11.47 5.67 10.08
CA ASN A 178 11.87 4.28 9.95
C ASN A 178 13.26 4.07 10.58
N ASP A 179 13.27 3.46 11.76
CA ASP A 179 14.47 3.23 12.56
C ASP A 179 15.54 2.40 11.83
N TYR A 180 15.13 1.55 10.89
CA TYR A 180 16.02 0.65 10.17
C TYR A 180 16.68 1.31 8.96
N GLN A 181 15.99 2.28 8.35
CA GLN A 181 16.50 3.05 7.21
C GLN A 181 17.12 4.39 7.60
N GLU A 182 16.88 4.84 8.84
CA GLU A 182 17.37 6.12 9.38
C GLU A 182 16.88 7.33 8.54
N GLN A 183 15.61 7.26 8.12
CA GLN A 183 14.92 8.30 7.39
C GLN A 183 13.41 8.23 7.67
N TYR A 184 12.71 9.32 7.36
CA TYR A 184 11.27 9.33 7.29
C TYR A 184 10.80 8.69 5.98
N SER A 185 9.78 7.84 6.05
CA SER A 185 9.29 7.12 4.86
C SER A 185 7.81 6.70 4.94
N SER A 186 7.18 6.86 6.10
CA SER A 186 5.90 6.23 6.43
C SER A 186 4.79 7.27 6.51
N GLU A 187 4.30 7.65 5.35
CA GLU A 187 3.36 8.76 5.23
C GLU A 187 1.90 8.32 5.39
N ALA A 188 1.12 9.15 6.08
CA ALA A 188 -0.32 9.02 6.19
C ALA A 188 -0.97 10.38 6.39
N PHE A 189 -2.25 10.50 6.04
CA PHE A 189 -3.04 11.67 6.40
C PHE A 189 -4.37 11.28 7.04
N VAL A 190 -4.92 12.21 7.79
CA VAL A 190 -6.16 12.02 8.55
C VAL A 190 -7.14 13.13 8.20
N PHE A 191 -8.41 12.77 7.98
CA PHE A 191 -9.49 13.72 7.78
C PHE A 191 -10.79 13.22 8.41
N ASN A 192 -11.74 14.13 8.59
CA ASN A 192 -13.06 13.88 9.12
C ASN A 192 -14.12 14.10 8.04
N ASP A 193 -14.80 13.01 7.67
CA ASP A 193 -15.99 13.04 6.85
C ASP A 193 -17.22 13.43 7.71
N LYS A 194 -17.73 14.63 7.43
CA LYS A 194 -18.90 15.23 8.09
C LYS A 194 -20.23 14.89 7.39
N ALA A 195 -20.20 14.16 6.28
CA ALA A 195 -21.36 13.93 5.44
C ALA A 195 -22.30 12.83 5.95
N ALA A 196 -21.85 11.98 6.88
CA ALA A 196 -22.65 10.92 7.48
C ALA A 196 -23.28 11.34 8.81
N ASP A 197 -24.44 10.75 9.17
CA ASP A 197 -25.10 10.94 10.48
C ASP A 197 -24.18 10.60 11.67
N THR A 198 -23.13 9.82 11.42
CA THR A 198 -22.03 9.54 12.34
C THR A 198 -20.74 10.03 11.72
N GLU A 199 -20.09 11.02 12.33
CA GLU A 199 -18.78 11.52 11.88
C GLU A 199 -17.78 10.36 11.72
N LEU A 200 -17.09 10.33 10.58
CA LEU A 200 -16.16 9.27 10.24
C LEU A 200 -14.76 9.84 10.05
N ILE A 201 -13.84 9.45 10.93
CA ILE A 201 -12.42 9.78 10.82
C ILE A 201 -11.75 8.78 9.88
N VAL A 202 -11.12 9.24 8.81
CA VAL A 202 -10.42 8.38 7.86
C VAL A 202 -8.92 8.55 8.02
N VAL A 203 -8.21 7.45 8.23
CA VAL A 203 -6.75 7.36 8.20
C VAL A 203 -6.32 6.70 6.90
N ALA A 204 -5.59 7.41 6.06
CA ALA A 204 -5.14 6.92 4.77
C ALA A 204 -3.62 6.84 4.72
N PHE A 205 -3.10 5.62 4.59
CA PHE A 205 -1.66 5.37 4.43
C PHE A 205 -1.27 5.43 2.96
N ARG A 206 -0.14 6.10 2.71
CA ARG A 206 0.50 6.13 1.40
C ARG A 206 1.17 4.79 1.10
N GLY A 207 1.17 4.41 -0.18
CA GLY A 207 1.91 3.24 -0.66
C GLY A 207 3.24 3.59 -1.34
N THR A 208 3.82 2.60 -2.02
CA THR A 208 5.13 2.75 -2.68
C THR A 208 5.08 3.69 -3.88
N GLU A 209 5.95 4.69 -3.89
CA GLU A 209 6.19 5.54 -5.06
C GLU A 209 6.91 4.74 -6.16
N PRO A 210 6.52 4.85 -7.45
CA PRO A 210 7.09 4.01 -8.52
C PRO A 210 8.61 4.07 -8.65
N PHE A 211 9.22 5.19 -8.23
CA PHE A 211 10.65 5.45 -8.37
C PHE A 211 11.41 5.48 -7.02
N ASP A 212 10.75 5.11 -5.92
CA ASP A 212 11.39 4.98 -4.61
C ASP A 212 11.95 3.57 -4.41
N ALA A 213 13.23 3.40 -4.75
CA ALA A 213 13.93 2.14 -4.60
C ALA A 213 13.96 1.60 -3.16
N VAL A 214 13.87 2.48 -2.14
CA VAL A 214 13.89 2.07 -0.73
C VAL A 214 12.54 1.50 -0.32
N GLN A 215 11.44 2.14 -0.70
CA GLN A 215 10.09 1.59 -0.50
C GLN A 215 9.89 0.27 -1.25
N TRP A 216 10.40 0.16 -2.50
CA TRP A 216 10.43 -1.12 -3.22
C TRP A 216 11.24 -2.20 -2.48
N CYS A 217 12.35 -1.85 -1.83
CA CYS A 217 13.09 -2.82 -1.01
C CYS A 217 12.23 -3.36 0.15
N ALA A 218 11.40 -2.51 0.78
CA ALA A 218 10.48 -2.93 1.83
C ALA A 218 9.41 -3.90 1.28
N ASP A 219 8.88 -3.67 0.08
CA ASP A 219 7.92 -4.57 -0.57
C ASP A 219 8.50 -5.95 -0.92
N PHE A 220 9.79 -6.00 -1.24
CA PHE A 220 10.51 -7.24 -1.50
C PHE A 220 11.22 -7.80 -0.27
N ASP A 221 11.10 -7.19 0.91
CA ASP A 221 11.77 -7.65 2.14
C ASP A 221 11.01 -8.83 2.78
N PHE A 222 11.33 -10.06 2.40
CA PHE A 222 10.69 -11.26 2.97
C PHE A 222 11.14 -11.58 4.41
N SER A 223 11.69 -10.59 5.13
CA SER A 223 11.88 -10.66 6.57
C SER A 223 10.55 -10.84 7.31
N TRP A 224 10.61 -11.46 8.48
CA TRP A 224 9.46 -11.58 9.38
C TRP A 224 9.90 -11.63 10.84
N TYR A 225 8.98 -11.22 11.71
CA TYR A 225 9.09 -11.34 13.17
C TYR A 225 7.93 -12.18 13.69
N GLU A 226 8.18 -13.17 14.56
CA GLU A 226 7.11 -13.88 15.26
C GLU A 226 6.73 -13.13 16.53
N ILE A 227 5.49 -12.67 16.58
CA ILE A 227 4.90 -12.04 17.75
C ILE A 227 4.16 -13.12 18.55
N PRO A 228 4.48 -13.34 19.85
CA PRO A 228 3.83 -14.36 20.67
C PRO A 228 2.30 -14.20 20.67
N ASN A 229 1.58 -15.32 20.48
CA ASN A 229 0.11 -15.38 20.40
C ASN A 229 -0.55 -14.60 19.25
N VAL A 230 0.25 -14.00 18.37
CA VAL A 230 -0.23 -13.25 17.21
C VAL A 230 0.18 -13.94 15.91
N GLY A 231 1.43 -14.39 15.79
CA GLY A 231 1.94 -15.05 14.59
C GLY A 231 3.08 -14.29 13.92
N LYS A 232 3.45 -14.73 12.71
CA LYS A 232 4.56 -14.14 11.93
C LYS A 232 4.05 -12.99 11.08
N VAL A 233 4.68 -11.83 11.22
CA VAL A 233 4.31 -10.60 10.50
C VAL A 233 5.48 -10.10 9.67
N HIS A 234 5.18 -9.54 8.51
CA HIS A 234 6.17 -9.06 7.55
C HIS A 234 7.02 -7.92 8.14
N GLY A 235 8.33 -8.16 8.22
CA GLY A 235 9.26 -7.26 8.90
C GLY A 235 9.35 -5.89 8.25
N GLY A 236 9.36 -5.83 6.92
CA GLY A 236 9.37 -4.54 6.20
C GLY A 236 8.21 -3.63 6.59
N PHE A 237 7.00 -4.18 6.73
CA PHE A 237 5.80 -3.40 7.05
C PHE A 237 5.75 -3.00 8.52
N MET A 238 6.28 -3.84 9.42
CA MET A 238 6.43 -3.47 10.84
C MET A 238 7.41 -2.32 11.02
N LYS A 239 8.57 -2.37 10.36
CA LYS A 239 9.59 -1.31 10.37
C LYS A 239 9.01 0.01 9.88
N GLU A 240 8.27 -0.04 8.79
CA GLU A 240 7.57 1.12 8.22
C GLU A 240 6.51 1.66 9.18
N LEU A 241 5.72 0.81 9.83
CA LEU A 241 4.68 1.31 10.73
C LEU A 241 5.24 1.94 12.03
N GLY A 242 6.44 1.56 12.45
CA GLY A 242 7.12 2.13 13.63
C GLY A 242 7.79 1.13 14.58
N LEU A 243 8.16 -0.07 14.09
CA LEU A 243 9.01 -1.00 14.83
C LEU A 243 10.40 -0.38 15.03
N GLN A 244 10.92 -0.48 16.25
CA GLN A 244 12.19 0.14 16.66
C GLN A 244 13.29 -0.89 16.84
N LYS A 245 14.51 -0.54 16.39
CA LYS A 245 15.70 -1.42 16.48
C LYS A 245 16.03 -1.87 17.91
N LYS A 246 15.74 -1.02 18.92
CA LYS A 246 16.15 -1.26 20.32
C LYS A 246 14.99 -1.70 21.22
N LEU A 247 13.83 -1.09 21.01
CA LEU A 247 12.66 -1.29 21.89
C LEU A 247 11.66 -2.28 21.31
N GLY A 248 11.85 -2.72 20.06
CA GLY A 248 10.84 -3.49 19.33
C GLY A 248 9.58 -2.65 19.11
N PHE A 249 8.43 -3.19 19.51
CA PHE A 249 7.13 -2.52 19.36
C PHE A 249 6.48 -2.29 20.75
N PRO A 250 7.01 -1.35 21.56
CA PRO A 250 6.51 -1.14 22.92
C PRO A 250 5.10 -0.57 22.94
N LYS A 251 4.31 -0.92 23.96
CA LYS A 251 2.94 -0.36 24.11
C LYS A 251 2.94 1.17 24.19
N ASP A 252 3.86 1.73 24.97
CA ASP A 252 4.01 3.15 25.17
C ASP A 252 5.46 3.56 24.97
N LEU A 253 5.65 4.68 24.27
CA LEU A 253 6.98 5.23 24.05
C LEU A 253 7.49 5.91 25.32
N PRO A 254 8.79 5.80 25.63
CA PRO A 254 9.39 6.58 26.71
C PRO A 254 9.16 8.08 26.48
N GLN A 255 8.93 8.81 27.56
CA GLN A 255 8.79 10.27 27.52
C GLN A 255 10.17 10.88 27.29
N SER A 256 10.49 11.16 26.03
CA SER A 256 11.67 11.91 25.61
C SER A 256 11.24 12.99 24.63
N ARG A 257 11.80 14.20 24.80
CA ARG A 257 11.54 15.33 23.90
C ARG A 257 12.20 15.17 22.53
N ASP A 258 13.25 14.34 22.44
CA ASP A 258 14.05 14.15 21.23
C ASP A 258 13.72 12.83 20.51
N ARG A 259 12.57 12.21 20.81
CA ARG A 259 12.18 10.96 20.15
C ARG A 259 11.71 11.23 18.71
N PRO A 260 12.08 10.38 17.74
CA PRO A 260 11.48 10.44 16.42
C PRO A 260 9.96 10.24 16.47
N SER A 261 9.25 10.87 15.53
CA SER A 261 7.84 10.61 15.28
C SER A 261 7.70 9.26 14.58
N TYR A 262 6.89 8.35 15.12
CA TYR A 262 6.62 7.04 14.53
C TYR A 262 5.15 6.99 14.14
N ALA A 263 4.86 6.59 12.89
CA ALA A 263 3.52 6.66 12.31
C ALA A 263 2.45 6.02 13.20
N TYR A 264 2.68 4.81 13.71
CA TYR A 264 1.74 4.14 14.63
C TYR A 264 1.37 4.99 15.84
N TYR A 265 2.35 5.51 16.56
CA TYR A 265 2.11 6.16 17.84
C TYR A 265 1.43 7.51 17.65
N ASP A 266 1.87 8.28 16.65
CA ASP A 266 1.30 9.60 16.39
C ASP A 266 -0.13 9.51 15.86
N LEU A 267 -0.41 8.55 14.97
CA LEU A 267 -1.77 8.27 14.51
C LEU A 267 -2.66 7.74 15.64
N ARG A 268 -2.14 6.87 16.51
CA ARG A 268 -2.88 6.38 17.69
C ARG A 268 -3.25 7.52 18.63
N GLU A 269 -2.31 8.41 18.96
CA GLU A 269 -2.59 9.56 19.82
C GLU A 269 -3.52 10.56 19.13
N LYS A 270 -3.40 10.78 17.82
CA LYS A 270 -4.35 11.61 17.07
C LYS A 270 -5.77 11.06 17.12
N LEU A 271 -5.94 9.75 16.91
CA LEU A 271 -7.26 9.12 17.02
C LEU A 271 -7.82 9.23 18.43
N ARG A 272 -6.99 9.06 19.47
CA ARG A 272 -7.40 9.26 20.87
C ARG A 272 -7.88 10.69 21.11
N GLU A 273 -7.14 11.68 20.64
CA GLU A 273 -7.48 13.10 20.73
C GLU A 273 -8.84 13.38 20.07
N VAL A 274 -8.96 13.04 18.78
CA VAL A 274 -10.14 13.38 17.97
C VAL A 274 -11.39 12.63 18.44
N LEU A 275 -11.28 11.33 18.73
CA LEU A 275 -12.43 10.50 19.11
C LEU A 275 -12.91 10.78 20.55
N ARG A 276 -12.06 11.28 21.44
CA ARG A 276 -12.48 11.71 22.79
C ARG A 276 -13.40 12.93 22.75
N HIS A 277 -13.21 13.82 21.78
CA HIS A 277 -14.05 15.00 21.60
C HIS A 277 -15.32 14.73 20.78
N LYS A 278 -15.45 13.53 20.20
CA LYS A 278 -16.54 13.14 19.31
C LYS A 278 -17.10 11.79 19.73
N GLU A 279 -17.99 11.78 20.73
CA GLU A 279 -18.42 10.53 21.39
C GLU A 279 -19.00 9.46 20.46
N LYS A 280 -19.66 9.84 19.37
CA LYS A 280 -20.24 8.90 18.40
C LYS A 280 -19.33 8.62 17.20
N ALA A 281 -18.27 9.39 17.02
CA ALA A 281 -17.40 9.25 15.86
C ALA A 281 -16.72 7.89 15.86
N LYS A 282 -16.60 7.36 14.64
CA LYS A 282 -15.87 6.13 14.34
C LYS A 282 -14.68 6.46 13.46
N PHE A 283 -13.80 5.48 13.25
CA PHE A 283 -12.72 5.64 12.30
C PHE A 283 -12.62 4.48 11.31
N LEU A 284 -12.09 4.79 10.15
CA LEU A 284 -11.80 3.87 9.06
C LEU A 284 -10.32 3.98 8.71
N VAL A 285 -9.70 2.86 8.35
CA VAL A 285 -8.32 2.83 7.89
C VAL A 285 -8.27 2.34 6.44
N THR A 286 -7.50 3.01 5.60
CA THR A 286 -7.36 2.67 4.18
C THR A 286 -5.93 2.82 3.69
N GLY A 287 -5.63 2.14 2.58
CA GLY A 287 -4.38 2.31 1.88
C GLY A 287 -4.31 1.45 0.61
N HIS A 288 -3.41 1.86 -0.27
CA HIS A 288 -3.12 1.17 -1.53
C HIS A 288 -1.70 0.60 -1.49
N SER A 289 -1.48 -0.57 -2.09
CA SER A 289 -0.15 -1.21 -2.13
C SER A 289 0.45 -1.43 -0.72
N LEU A 290 1.70 -1.02 -0.48
CA LEU A 290 2.32 -0.92 0.85
C LEU A 290 1.41 -0.25 1.88
N GLY A 291 0.74 0.85 1.52
CA GLY A 291 -0.20 1.55 2.39
C GLY A 291 -1.37 0.68 2.80
N GLY A 292 -1.79 -0.26 1.94
CA GLY A 292 -2.78 -1.28 2.30
C GLY A 292 -2.27 -2.23 3.38
N ALA A 293 -0.98 -2.59 3.37
CA ALA A 293 -0.38 -3.41 4.40
C ALA A 293 -0.32 -2.68 5.74
N LEU A 294 0.07 -1.40 5.72
CA LEU A 294 0.05 -0.52 6.90
C LEU A 294 -1.37 -0.33 7.43
N ALA A 295 -2.36 -0.20 6.55
CA ALA A 295 -3.76 0.01 6.92
C ALA A 295 -4.37 -1.14 7.74
N ILE A 296 -4.00 -2.39 7.46
CA ILE A 296 -4.42 -3.53 8.29
C ILE A 296 -3.48 -3.78 9.48
N LEU A 297 -2.19 -3.47 9.34
CA LEU A 297 -1.24 -3.63 10.42
C LEU A 297 -1.53 -2.65 11.57
N PHE A 298 -1.89 -1.40 11.27
CA PHE A 298 -2.22 -0.37 12.27
C PHE A 298 -3.26 -0.84 13.33
N PRO A 299 -4.50 -1.24 12.96
CA PRO A 299 -5.46 -1.75 13.92
C PRO A 299 -5.06 -3.11 14.52
N SER A 300 -4.23 -3.90 13.84
CA SER A 300 -3.69 -5.14 14.41
C SER A 300 -2.74 -4.84 15.58
N ILE A 301 -1.91 -3.80 15.47
CA ILE A 301 -1.04 -3.38 16.57
C ILE A 301 -1.82 -2.66 17.68
N LEU A 302 -2.90 -1.94 17.35
CA LEU A 302 -3.86 -1.46 18.36
C LEU A 302 -4.40 -2.64 19.20
N ALA A 303 -4.75 -3.76 18.56
CA ALA A 303 -5.19 -4.99 19.26
C ALA A 303 -4.07 -5.61 20.09
N LEU A 304 -2.85 -5.71 19.55
CA LEU A 304 -1.68 -6.18 20.29
C LEU A 304 -1.42 -5.33 21.55
N HIS A 305 -1.65 -4.02 21.48
CA HIS A 305 -1.47 -3.09 22.60
C HIS A 305 -2.69 -3.02 23.54
N GLY A 306 -3.77 -3.76 23.26
CA GLY A 306 -4.99 -3.77 24.06
C GLY A 306 -5.78 -2.46 24.02
N GLU A 307 -5.77 -1.76 22.88
CA GLU A 307 -6.50 -0.51 22.65
C GLU A 307 -7.99 -0.75 22.36
N GLU A 308 -8.67 -1.54 23.20
CA GLU A 308 -10.05 -1.99 23.00
C GLU A 308 -11.04 -0.82 22.82
N TRP A 309 -10.81 0.31 23.50
CA TRP A 309 -11.64 1.50 23.36
C TRP A 309 -11.56 2.11 21.95
N LEU A 310 -10.36 2.15 21.34
CA LEU A 310 -10.23 2.55 19.95
C LEU A 310 -10.87 1.49 19.06
N LEU A 311 -10.53 0.20 19.22
CA LEU A 311 -11.04 -0.86 18.36
C LEU A 311 -12.57 -0.99 18.36
N GLY A 312 -13.23 -0.64 19.46
CA GLY A 312 -14.70 -0.53 19.54
C GLY A 312 -15.30 0.54 18.62
N ARG A 313 -14.48 1.51 18.17
CA ARG A 313 -14.82 2.59 17.23
C ARG A 313 -14.31 2.37 15.82
N LEU A 314 -13.64 1.26 15.54
CA LEU A 314 -13.23 0.90 14.18
C LEU A 314 -14.47 0.53 13.35
N GLU A 315 -14.79 1.33 12.34
CA GLU A 315 -15.85 1.06 11.37
C GLU A 315 -15.41 0.05 10.32
N GLY A 316 -14.18 0.17 9.82
CA GLY A 316 -13.66 -0.75 8.83
C GLY A 316 -12.22 -0.49 8.39
N VAL A 317 -11.66 -1.48 7.71
CA VAL A 317 -10.36 -1.45 7.06
C VAL A 317 -10.56 -1.84 5.60
N TYR A 318 -10.23 -0.92 4.69
CA TYR A 318 -10.41 -1.10 3.25
C TYR A 318 -9.06 -0.99 2.56
N THR A 319 -8.62 -2.07 1.93
CA THR A 319 -7.28 -2.09 1.31
C THR A 319 -7.36 -2.44 -0.15
N PHE A 320 -6.46 -1.86 -0.95
CA PHE A 320 -6.48 -1.97 -2.41
C PHE A 320 -5.11 -2.43 -2.89
N GLY A 321 -5.06 -3.55 -3.63
CA GLY A 321 -3.78 -4.07 -4.12
C GLY A 321 -2.82 -4.49 -3.00
N GLN A 322 -3.34 -4.85 -1.83
CA GLN A 322 -2.53 -5.12 -0.65
C GLN A 322 -1.72 -6.43 -0.77
N PRO A 323 -0.41 -6.43 -0.46
CA PRO A 323 0.41 -7.63 -0.38
C PRO A 323 0.03 -8.52 0.83
N ARG A 324 0.63 -9.72 0.94
CA ARG A 324 0.42 -10.58 2.12
C ARG A 324 1.21 -10.01 3.31
N VAL A 325 0.54 -9.85 4.46
CA VAL A 325 1.08 -9.12 5.62
C VAL A 325 1.59 -10.04 6.72
N GLY A 326 1.03 -11.24 6.86
CA GLY A 326 1.41 -12.18 7.91
C GLY A 326 1.04 -13.61 7.59
N ASP A 327 1.30 -14.52 8.52
CA ASP A 327 0.97 -15.93 8.39
C ASP A 327 -0.49 -16.25 8.77
N VAL A 328 -0.82 -17.54 8.79
CA VAL A 328 -2.17 -18.01 9.16
C VAL A 328 -2.56 -17.57 10.57
N LYS A 329 -1.62 -17.65 11.54
CA LYS A 329 -1.87 -17.25 12.93
C LYS A 329 -2.19 -15.75 13.01
N PHE A 330 -1.46 -14.93 12.25
CA PHE A 330 -1.75 -13.50 12.17
C PHE A 330 -3.14 -13.24 11.59
N GLY A 331 -3.53 -14.01 10.57
CA GLY A 331 -4.88 -13.94 10.02
C GLY A 331 -5.98 -14.33 11.03
N GLU A 332 -5.75 -15.36 11.84
CA GLU A 332 -6.65 -15.77 12.92
C GLU A 332 -6.75 -14.69 14.01
N PHE A 333 -5.62 -14.07 14.38
CA PHE A 333 -5.58 -12.95 15.33
C PHE A 333 -6.39 -11.76 14.83
N VAL A 334 -6.20 -11.36 13.57
CA VAL A 334 -6.98 -10.30 12.93
C VAL A 334 -8.46 -10.66 12.89
N GLU A 335 -8.80 -11.90 12.53
CA GLU A 335 -10.19 -12.31 12.47
C GLU A 335 -10.89 -12.21 13.84
N GLN A 336 -10.19 -12.62 14.89
CA GLN A 336 -10.71 -12.59 16.25
C GLN A 336 -10.95 -11.17 16.78
N HIS A 337 -10.04 -10.23 16.53
CA HIS A 337 -10.10 -8.89 17.13
C HIS A 337 -10.78 -7.85 16.24
N LEU A 338 -10.70 -8.00 14.92
CA LEU A 338 -11.18 -7.00 13.96
C LEU A 338 -12.45 -7.45 13.22
N ASP A 339 -12.60 -8.73 12.87
CA ASP A 339 -13.70 -9.22 12.01
C ASP A 339 -14.82 -9.97 12.74
N LYS A 340 -14.75 -10.10 14.07
CA LYS A 340 -15.83 -10.68 14.89
C LYS A 340 -16.40 -9.63 15.85
N PRO A 341 -17.73 -9.60 16.05
CA PRO A 341 -18.76 -10.44 15.40
C PRO A 341 -19.14 -9.97 13.98
N LYS A 342 -18.77 -8.74 13.58
CA LYS A 342 -19.08 -8.16 12.26
C LYS A 342 -17.80 -8.07 11.42
N LYS A 343 -17.88 -8.43 10.13
CA LYS A 343 -16.79 -8.23 9.17
C LYS A 343 -16.50 -6.74 9.00
N ARG A 344 -15.24 -6.35 9.21
CA ARG A 344 -14.76 -4.97 9.10
C ARG A 344 -13.57 -4.84 8.16
N TYR A 345 -12.93 -5.94 7.78
CA TYR A 345 -11.77 -5.95 6.90
C TYR A 345 -12.09 -6.46 5.49
N PHE A 346 -11.91 -5.57 4.51
CA PHE A 346 -12.21 -5.82 3.10
C PHE A 346 -10.99 -5.53 2.23
N ARG A 347 -10.54 -6.56 1.50
CA ARG A 347 -9.43 -6.48 0.54
C ARG A 347 -9.97 -6.42 -0.88
N TYR A 348 -9.64 -5.37 -1.60
CA TYR A 348 -9.97 -5.20 -3.01
C TYR A 348 -8.77 -5.63 -3.86
N VAL A 349 -9.04 -6.52 -4.83
CA VAL A 349 -8.04 -7.02 -5.77
C VAL A 349 -8.55 -6.89 -7.19
N TYR A 350 -7.78 -6.20 -8.04
CA TYR A 350 -8.12 -6.03 -9.45
C TYR A 350 -7.32 -6.96 -10.36
N CYS A 351 -8.03 -7.70 -11.21
CA CYS A 351 -7.51 -8.39 -12.39
C CYS A 351 -6.21 -9.17 -12.12
N ASN A 352 -5.12 -8.78 -12.78
CA ASN A 352 -3.81 -9.39 -12.73
C ASN A 352 -2.81 -8.61 -11.87
N ASP A 353 -3.26 -7.73 -10.97
CA ASP A 353 -2.39 -6.98 -10.07
C ASP A 353 -1.35 -7.88 -9.39
N ILE A 354 -0.07 -7.61 -9.63
CA ILE A 354 1.00 -8.45 -9.11
C ILE A 354 1.16 -8.36 -7.57
N VAL A 355 0.78 -7.24 -6.94
CA VAL A 355 1.13 -6.96 -5.55
C VAL A 355 0.39 -7.84 -4.55
N PRO A 356 -0.93 -8.08 -4.67
CA PRO A 356 -1.61 -9.10 -3.87
C PRO A 356 -1.03 -10.50 -4.03
N ARG A 357 -0.21 -10.77 -5.05
CA ARG A 357 0.33 -12.10 -5.30
C ARG A 357 1.73 -12.28 -4.72
N VAL A 358 2.25 -11.27 -4.01
CA VAL A 358 3.54 -11.31 -3.31
C VAL A 358 3.38 -11.04 -1.80
N PRO A 359 4.24 -11.63 -0.94
CA PRO A 359 5.06 -12.82 -1.20
C PRO A 359 4.22 -14.02 -1.69
N TYR A 360 4.79 -14.99 -2.39
CA TYR A 360 4.02 -16.09 -3.02
C TYR A 360 3.22 -16.91 -2.00
N ASP A 361 2.02 -17.39 -2.40
CA ASP A 361 1.21 -18.35 -1.64
C ASP A 361 1.58 -19.79 -2.04
N ASP A 362 2.51 -20.40 -1.31
CA ASP A 362 2.81 -21.84 -1.40
C ASP A 362 2.75 -22.42 0.02
N SER A 363 2.55 -23.73 0.19
CA SER A 363 2.77 -24.40 1.49
C SER A 363 4.19 -24.18 2.00
N ALA A 364 5.09 -23.83 1.07
CA ALA A 364 6.45 -23.39 1.33
C ALA A 364 6.59 -21.95 1.80
N LEU A 365 5.60 -21.06 1.74
CA LEU A 365 5.79 -19.66 2.15
C LEU A 365 4.81 -19.31 3.27
N LEU A 366 5.35 -18.66 4.30
CA LEU A 366 4.67 -18.42 5.58
C LEU A 366 3.47 -17.49 5.44
N PHE A 367 3.52 -16.54 4.50
CA PHE A 367 2.54 -15.48 4.37
C PHE A 367 1.26 -15.94 3.66
N LYS A 368 0.10 -15.58 4.21
CA LYS A 368 -1.23 -15.86 3.66
C LYS A 368 -2.09 -14.61 3.66
N HIS A 369 -3.07 -14.57 2.76
CA HIS A 369 -4.15 -13.60 2.87
C HIS A 369 -5.20 -14.05 3.87
N PHE A 370 -5.85 -13.07 4.48
CA PHE A 370 -6.97 -13.21 5.41
C PHE A 370 -7.94 -12.04 5.19
N GLY A 371 -9.11 -12.07 5.84
CA GLY A 371 -10.19 -11.12 5.60
C GLY A 371 -11.00 -11.40 4.33
N THR A 372 -11.96 -10.52 4.03
CA THR A 372 -12.88 -10.69 2.91
C THR A 372 -12.26 -10.18 1.61
N CYS A 373 -11.97 -11.06 0.65
CA CYS A 373 -11.42 -10.67 -0.65
C CYS A 373 -12.54 -10.37 -1.67
N ILE A 374 -12.57 -9.13 -2.16
CA ILE A 374 -13.46 -8.62 -3.19
C ILE A 374 -12.64 -8.48 -4.48
N TYR A 375 -12.77 -9.49 -5.34
CA TYR A 375 -12.02 -9.57 -6.59
C TYR A 375 -12.82 -8.98 -7.75
N PHE A 376 -12.16 -8.17 -8.58
CA PHE A 376 -12.68 -7.62 -9.82
C PHE A 376 -11.93 -8.17 -11.03
N ASN A 377 -12.64 -8.54 -12.09
CA ASN A 377 -12.00 -8.92 -13.36
C ASN A 377 -11.71 -7.69 -14.25
N SER A 378 -11.13 -7.91 -15.44
CA SER A 378 -10.80 -6.86 -16.42
C SER A 378 -12.01 -6.10 -17.02
N LEU A 379 -13.24 -6.50 -16.64
CA LEU A 379 -14.49 -5.82 -16.97
C LEU A 379 -15.12 -5.13 -15.74
N TYR A 380 -14.37 -5.00 -14.65
CA TYR A 380 -14.83 -4.47 -13.36
C TYR A 380 -16.04 -5.19 -12.75
N LYS A 381 -16.21 -6.49 -13.06
CA LYS A 381 -17.23 -7.32 -12.39
C LYS A 381 -16.65 -7.88 -11.10
N GLY A 382 -17.24 -7.49 -9.97
CA GLY A 382 -16.84 -7.87 -8.62
C GLY A 382 -17.40 -9.23 -8.18
N LYS A 383 -16.63 -9.96 -7.37
CA LYS A 383 -17.06 -11.17 -6.65
C LYS A 383 -16.34 -11.31 -5.32
N VAL A 384 -17.05 -11.77 -4.28
CA VAL A 384 -16.42 -12.21 -3.04
C VAL A 384 -15.80 -13.58 -3.26
N VAL A 385 -14.51 -13.71 -2.94
CA VAL A 385 -13.73 -14.95 -3.05
C VAL A 385 -12.94 -15.17 -1.76
N LYS A 386 -12.59 -16.42 -1.46
CA LYS A 386 -11.69 -16.73 -0.35
C LYS A 386 -10.28 -16.17 -0.60
N GLU A 387 -9.84 -16.21 -1.85
CA GLU A 387 -8.55 -15.67 -2.27
C GLU A 387 -8.59 -15.34 -3.77
N GLU A 388 -7.73 -14.42 -4.21
CA GLU A 388 -7.68 -13.98 -5.59
C GLU A 388 -7.34 -15.12 -6.56
N PRO A 389 -7.93 -15.14 -7.77
CA PRO A 389 -7.54 -16.07 -8.81
C PRO A 389 -6.05 -15.91 -9.15
N ASN A 390 -5.39 -17.03 -9.46
CA ASN A 390 -3.97 -17.04 -9.80
C ASN A 390 -3.09 -16.43 -8.71
N LYS A 391 -3.16 -17.01 -7.51
CA LYS A 391 -2.43 -16.58 -6.31
C LYS A 391 -0.92 -16.43 -6.53
N ASN A 392 -0.37 -17.20 -7.46
CA ASN A 392 1.05 -17.20 -7.83
C ASN A 392 1.24 -16.62 -9.23
N TYR A 393 1.56 -15.33 -9.28
CA TYR A 393 1.66 -14.54 -10.51
C TYR A 393 2.60 -15.13 -11.57
N PHE A 394 3.54 -16.00 -11.24
CA PHE A 394 4.51 -16.53 -12.22
C PHE A 394 4.16 -17.93 -12.78
N SER A 395 2.94 -18.43 -12.52
CA SER A 395 2.47 -19.70 -13.10
C SER A 395 2.41 -19.63 -14.64
N LEU A 396 3.11 -20.55 -15.32
CA LEU A 396 3.19 -20.65 -16.79
C LEU A 396 1.81 -20.81 -17.46
N TRP A 397 0.89 -21.53 -16.82
CA TRP A 397 -0.48 -21.75 -17.31
C TRP A 397 -1.32 -20.49 -17.40
N THR A 398 -0.92 -19.42 -16.70
CA THR A 398 -1.66 -18.16 -16.62
C THR A 398 -1.00 -17.02 -17.40
N VAL A 399 0.07 -17.32 -18.15
CA VAL A 399 0.79 -16.32 -18.97
C VAL A 399 -0.13 -15.79 -20.08
N ILE A 400 -0.69 -16.67 -20.92
CA ILE A 400 -1.52 -16.25 -22.06
C ILE A 400 -2.70 -15.35 -21.62
N PRO A 401 -3.54 -15.72 -20.63
CA PRO A 401 -4.64 -14.87 -20.17
C PRO A 401 -4.18 -13.50 -19.64
N LYS A 402 -2.99 -13.39 -19.05
CA LYS A 402 -2.46 -12.10 -18.58
C LYS A 402 -2.15 -11.15 -19.71
N TYR A 403 -1.45 -11.63 -20.73
CA TYR A 403 -1.13 -10.83 -21.90
C TYR A 403 -2.40 -10.46 -22.69
N MET A 404 -3.38 -11.37 -22.76
CA MET A 404 -4.70 -11.03 -23.33
C MET A 404 -5.39 -9.90 -22.55
N ASN A 405 -5.37 -9.95 -21.21
CA ASN A 405 -5.90 -8.85 -20.39
C ASN A 405 -5.11 -7.55 -20.57
N ALA A 406 -3.78 -7.60 -20.67
CA ALA A 406 -2.97 -6.39 -20.90
C ALA A 406 -3.30 -5.73 -22.24
N TRP A 407 -3.43 -6.53 -23.32
CA TRP A 407 -3.90 -6.03 -24.61
C TRP A 407 -5.31 -5.47 -24.54
N TRP A 408 -6.23 -6.16 -23.87
CA TRP A 408 -7.59 -5.67 -23.67
C TRP A 408 -7.62 -4.34 -22.92
N GLU A 409 -6.87 -4.21 -21.83
CA GLU A 409 -6.81 -2.97 -21.04
C GLU A 409 -6.20 -1.82 -21.83
N PHE A 410 -5.17 -2.08 -22.64
CA PHE A 410 -4.60 -1.09 -23.56
C PHE A 410 -5.61 -0.64 -24.62
N ILE A 411 -6.39 -1.54 -25.21
CA ILE A 411 -7.44 -1.17 -26.16
C ILE A 411 -8.55 -0.37 -25.44
N ARG A 412 -8.94 -0.83 -24.24
CA ARG A 412 -9.99 -0.22 -23.42
C ARG A 412 -9.65 1.22 -23.03
N SER A 413 -8.38 1.58 -22.83
CA SER A 413 -8.02 2.95 -22.43
C SER A 413 -8.47 4.02 -23.43
N PHE A 414 -8.54 3.69 -24.72
CA PHE A 414 -9.06 4.58 -25.77
C PHE A 414 -10.59 4.63 -25.83
N LEU A 415 -11.27 3.56 -25.40
CA LEU A 415 -12.69 3.34 -25.62
C LEU A 415 -13.55 3.69 -24.41
N ILE A 416 -13.06 3.46 -23.19
CA ILE A 416 -13.87 3.50 -21.96
C ILE A 416 -14.53 4.87 -21.72
N GLY A 417 -13.86 5.98 -22.07
CA GLY A 417 -14.43 7.32 -21.96
C GLY A 417 -15.64 7.56 -22.88
N HIS A 418 -15.70 6.86 -24.02
CA HIS A 418 -16.81 6.95 -24.97
C HIS A 418 -17.94 5.99 -24.62
N VAL A 419 -17.61 4.82 -24.06
CA VAL A 419 -18.57 3.75 -23.76
C VAL A 419 -19.27 3.95 -22.42
N ILE A 420 -18.54 4.40 -21.39
CA ILE A 420 -19.04 4.49 -20.02
C ILE A 420 -19.33 5.95 -19.62
N GLY A 421 -18.50 6.89 -20.09
CA GLY A 421 -18.65 8.32 -19.81
C GLY A 421 -17.31 9.04 -19.71
N GLN A 422 -17.31 10.35 -19.93
CA GLN A 422 -16.07 11.14 -19.98
C GLN A 422 -15.24 11.07 -18.68
N ASP A 423 -15.88 10.90 -17.53
CA ASP A 423 -15.24 10.71 -16.22
C ASP A 423 -14.39 9.43 -16.12
N TYR A 424 -14.43 8.54 -17.10
CA TYR A 424 -13.62 7.33 -17.15
C TYR A 424 -12.53 7.37 -18.22
N LYS A 425 -12.46 8.46 -19.00
CA LYS A 425 -11.47 8.63 -20.04
C LYS A 425 -10.07 8.57 -19.43
N GLU A 426 -9.22 7.70 -19.96
CA GLU A 426 -7.84 7.57 -19.49
C GLU A 426 -6.96 8.64 -20.14
N GLY A 427 -6.06 9.21 -19.34
CA GLY A 427 -5.05 10.15 -19.83
C GLY A 427 -4.02 9.48 -20.74
N TRP A 428 -3.27 10.30 -21.48
CA TRP A 428 -2.17 9.83 -22.33
C TRP A 428 -1.08 9.10 -21.53
N PHE A 429 -0.84 9.55 -20.28
CA PHE A 429 0.16 8.96 -19.41
C PHE A 429 -0.25 7.54 -18.98
N MET A 430 -1.47 7.36 -18.48
CA MET A 430 -1.99 6.02 -18.17
C MET A 430 -2.02 5.10 -19.40
N THR A 431 -2.43 5.63 -20.56
CA THR A 431 -2.40 4.86 -21.82
C THR A 431 -0.98 4.41 -22.19
N SER A 432 0.01 5.27 -22.00
CA SER A 432 1.44 4.92 -22.20
C SER A 432 1.89 3.85 -21.23
N MET A 433 1.47 3.91 -19.97
CA MET A 433 1.75 2.87 -18.98
C MET A 433 1.11 1.53 -19.39
N ARG A 434 -0.12 1.53 -19.91
CA ARG A 434 -0.77 0.31 -20.43
C ARG A 434 -0.03 -0.31 -21.62
N LEU A 435 0.61 0.50 -22.46
CA LEU A 435 1.50 -0.01 -23.50
C LEU A 435 2.74 -0.72 -22.90
N LEU A 436 3.35 -0.13 -21.87
CA LEU A 436 4.49 -0.74 -21.16
C LEU A 436 4.09 -2.04 -20.44
N ALA A 437 2.84 -2.15 -19.98
CA ALA A 437 2.31 -3.38 -19.39
C ALA A 437 2.21 -4.55 -20.36
N LEU A 438 2.36 -4.34 -21.68
CA LEU A 438 2.55 -5.45 -22.61
C LEU A 438 3.87 -6.20 -22.38
N VAL A 439 4.83 -5.61 -21.66
CA VAL A 439 6.05 -6.30 -21.19
C VAL A 439 5.83 -6.92 -19.81
N ALA A 440 5.20 -6.17 -18.90
CA ALA A 440 4.92 -6.56 -17.52
C ALA A 440 3.42 -6.41 -17.18
N PRO A 441 2.57 -7.40 -17.51
CA PRO A 441 1.11 -7.31 -17.42
C PRO A 441 0.48 -7.04 -16.04
N GLY A 442 1.28 -7.12 -14.97
CA GLY A 442 0.81 -7.05 -13.59
C GLY A 442 1.00 -5.68 -12.95
N LEU A 443 1.73 -4.77 -13.61
CA LEU A 443 2.06 -3.46 -13.06
C LEU A 443 0.93 -2.44 -13.22
N THR A 444 0.31 -2.33 -14.40
CA THR A 444 -0.76 -1.34 -14.60
C THR A 444 -2.07 -1.67 -13.89
N PRO A 445 -2.49 -2.95 -13.74
CA PRO A 445 -3.63 -3.29 -12.91
C PRO A 445 -3.44 -2.92 -11.43
N HIS A 446 -2.20 -2.69 -10.99
CA HIS A 446 -1.89 -2.21 -9.65
C HIS A 446 -2.08 -0.70 -9.48
N THR A 447 -2.45 0.04 -10.52
CA THR A 447 -2.63 1.49 -10.38
C THR A 447 -3.95 1.83 -9.65
N PRO A 448 -4.00 2.89 -8.82
CA PRO A 448 -5.24 3.28 -8.15
C PRO A 448 -6.42 3.53 -9.09
N GLN A 449 -6.17 3.93 -10.36
CA GLN A 449 -7.22 4.19 -11.34
C GLN A 449 -8.19 3.01 -11.52
N ASP A 450 -7.64 1.79 -11.64
CA ASP A 450 -8.44 0.60 -11.85
C ASP A 450 -9.24 0.25 -10.58
N TYR A 451 -8.70 0.52 -9.38
CA TYR A 451 -9.42 0.37 -8.12
C TYR A 451 -10.54 1.41 -7.94
N VAL A 452 -10.32 2.67 -8.37
CA VAL A 452 -11.39 3.69 -8.42
C VAL A 452 -12.49 3.23 -9.36
N ASN A 453 -12.14 2.66 -10.52
CA ASN A 453 -13.13 2.11 -11.44
C ASN A 453 -13.86 0.89 -10.85
N CYS A 454 -13.19 0.03 -10.07
CA CYS A 454 -13.84 -1.09 -9.37
C CYS A 454 -14.94 -0.62 -8.42
N THR A 455 -14.71 0.44 -7.65
CA THR A 455 -15.71 0.94 -6.68
C THR A 455 -16.83 1.76 -7.33
N ARG A 456 -16.53 2.48 -8.43
CA ARG A 456 -17.52 3.27 -9.16
C ARG A 456 -18.40 2.44 -10.09
N LEU A 457 -17.81 1.52 -10.86
CA LEU A 457 -18.49 0.71 -11.89
C LEU A 457 -18.92 -0.67 -11.38
N GLY A 458 -18.25 -1.18 -10.36
CA GLY A 458 -18.56 -2.47 -9.79
C GLY A 458 -19.97 -2.53 -9.24
N ALA A 459 -20.72 -3.57 -9.63
CA ALA A 459 -21.89 -3.96 -8.86
C ALA A 459 -21.41 -4.44 -7.48
N SER A 460 -22.02 -3.90 -6.41
CA SER A 460 -21.75 -4.38 -5.06
C SER A 460 -21.98 -5.89 -5.00
N PRO A 461 -21.09 -6.67 -4.36
CA PRO A 461 -21.40 -8.06 -4.09
C PRO A 461 -22.69 -8.13 -3.24
N PRO A 462 -23.54 -9.14 -3.44
CA PRO A 462 -24.80 -9.25 -2.70
C PRO A 462 -24.53 -9.25 -1.18
N SER A 463 -25.29 -8.42 -0.44
CA SER A 463 -25.17 -8.16 1.00
C SER A 463 -25.09 -9.42 1.86
N ASN A 464 -25.80 -10.48 1.46
CA ASN A 464 -25.86 -11.76 2.17
C ASN A 464 -24.51 -12.52 2.22
N LYS A 465 -23.45 -12.01 1.57
CA LYS A 465 -22.08 -12.56 1.63
C LYS A 465 -21.11 -11.69 2.44
N LEU A 466 -21.56 -10.55 2.96
CA LEU A 466 -20.77 -9.59 3.74
C LEU A 466 -21.19 -9.54 5.22
N GLU A 467 -22.30 -10.19 5.58
CA GLU A 467 -22.80 -10.36 6.96
C GLU A 467 -22.14 -11.54 7.69
#